data_AF-A0A1A8HZG2-F1
#
_entry.id   AF-A0A1A8HZG2-F1
#
_cell.length_a   1.000
_cell.length_b   1.000
_cell.length_c   1.000
_cell.angle_alpha   90.00
_cell.angle_beta   90.00
_cell.angle_gamma   90.00
#
_symmetry.space_group_name_H-M   'P 1'
#
loop_
_entity.id
_entity.type
_entity.pdbx_description
1 polymer ?
#
loop_
_entity_poly.entity_id
_entity_poly.type
_entity_poly.pdbx_seq_one_letter_code
_entity_poly.pdbx_strand_id
1 'polypeptide(L)'
;TNQPGVSVSLAQSLQNNFALLSLFQDRMNFCQHHDNEVFLFFCETCSVPICRECSVGRHMGHTFVYLQDAVQDCRTITIQLLADAQQGRQAVQLSMEKVQAMAEQVEIKAKVVQSEVKALVLRHKKALEERECELLWKLEKIRQVKAKSLYLQVEKLHQSLTKLDGTIAAVSQVLDEG
;
A
#
# COMPACT_ATOMS: atom_id res chain seq x y z
N THR A 1 -38.54 -15.15 4.83
CA THR A 1 -39.46 -13.99 4.88
C THR A 1 -38.62 -12.71 4.76
N ASN A 2 -38.30 -12.29 3.54
CA ASN A 2 -37.62 -11.01 3.29
C ASN A 2 -38.54 -10.14 2.45
N GLN A 3 -38.95 -9.00 3.01
CA GLN A 3 -39.78 -8.01 2.33
C GLN A 3 -38.99 -7.25 1.25
N PRO A 4 -39.62 -6.83 0.15
CA PRO A 4 -39.00 -5.95 -0.82
C PRO A 4 -39.09 -4.50 -0.34
N GLY A 5 -37.92 -3.87 -0.12
CA GLY A 5 -37.85 -2.44 0.14
C GLY A 5 -38.30 -1.67 -1.10
N VAL A 6 -39.34 -0.85 -0.95
CA VAL A 6 -39.86 0.04 -1.98
C VAL A 6 -38.79 1.10 -2.28
N SER A 7 -38.06 0.93 -3.38
CA SER A 7 -37.17 1.95 -3.90
C SER A 7 -38.00 3.05 -4.56
N VAL A 8 -38.44 4.02 -3.76
CA VAL A 8 -38.95 5.28 -4.32
C VAL A 8 -37.78 5.96 -5.00
N SER A 9 -37.84 6.07 -6.34
CA SER A 9 -36.80 6.74 -7.13
C SER A 9 -36.65 8.17 -6.64
N LEU A 10 -35.41 8.59 -6.37
CA LEU A 10 -35.07 9.96 -5.95
C LEU A 10 -35.68 11.01 -6.90
N ALA A 11 -35.86 10.67 -8.17
CA ALA A 11 -36.52 11.49 -9.18
C ALA A 11 -38.01 11.76 -8.87
N GLN A 12 -38.73 10.80 -8.31
CA GLN A 12 -40.16 10.92 -7.98
C GLN A 12 -40.39 11.80 -6.74
N SER A 13 -39.48 11.72 -5.75
CA SER A 13 -39.48 12.60 -4.57
C SER A 13 -39.12 14.05 -4.92
N LEU A 14 -38.30 14.27 -5.94
CA LEU A 14 -37.96 15.61 -6.45
C LEU A 14 -39.13 16.24 -7.23
N GLN A 15 -39.88 15.45 -8.00
CA GLN A 15 -41.05 15.94 -8.75
C GLN A 15 -42.21 16.38 -7.85
N ASN A 16 -42.53 15.62 -6.79
CA ASN A 16 -43.55 16.00 -5.81
C ASN A 16 -43.14 17.22 -4.95
N ASN A 17 -41.83 17.38 -4.70
CA ASN A 17 -41.31 18.58 -4.05
C ASN A 17 -41.53 19.83 -4.91
N PHE A 18 -41.40 19.73 -6.23
CA PHE A 18 -41.46 20.88 -7.14
C PHE A 18 -42.85 21.56 -7.16
N ALA A 19 -43.94 20.79 -7.09
CA ALA A 19 -45.30 21.34 -7.03
C ALA A 19 -45.63 22.01 -5.69
N LEU A 20 -45.12 21.47 -4.59
CA LEU A 20 -45.22 22.09 -3.26
C LEU A 20 -44.35 23.35 -3.19
N LEU A 21 -43.13 23.31 -3.74
CA LEU A 21 -42.23 24.46 -3.85
C LEU A 21 -42.94 25.67 -4.46
N SER A 22 -43.69 25.52 -5.56
CA SER A 22 -44.43 26.64 -6.17
C SER A 22 -45.50 27.25 -5.25
N LEU A 23 -46.29 26.44 -4.53
CA LEU A 23 -47.33 26.94 -3.61
C LEU A 23 -46.73 27.54 -2.32
N PHE A 24 -45.59 27.00 -1.86
CA PHE A 24 -44.83 27.59 -0.77
C PHE A 24 -44.17 28.91 -1.20
N GLN A 25 -43.68 28.99 -2.43
CA GLN A 25 -43.01 30.16 -2.99
C GLN A 25 -43.95 31.36 -3.10
N ASP A 26 -45.24 31.16 -3.38
CA ASP A 26 -46.24 32.24 -3.38
C ASP A 26 -46.51 32.80 -1.97
N ARG A 27 -46.51 31.98 -0.91
CA ARG A 27 -46.66 32.46 0.49
C ARG A 27 -45.36 32.96 1.11
N MET A 28 -44.20 32.56 0.59
CA MET A 28 -42.89 33.01 1.08
C MET A 28 -42.56 34.44 0.67
N ASN A 29 -43.35 35.06 -0.23
CA ASN A 29 -43.10 36.42 -0.70
C ASN A 29 -43.79 37.50 0.14
N PHE A 30 -44.76 37.14 0.99
CA PHE A 30 -45.57 38.09 1.75
C PHE A 30 -45.22 38.11 3.24
N CYS A 31 -45.28 39.30 3.83
CA CYS A 31 -45.08 39.51 5.24
C CYS A 31 -46.18 38.84 6.05
N GLN A 32 -45.80 38.10 7.09
CA GLN A 32 -46.75 37.46 8.00
C GLN A 32 -47.37 38.41 9.03
N HIS A 33 -46.86 39.64 9.13
CA HIS A 33 -47.30 40.64 10.10
C HIS A 33 -48.07 41.80 9.48
N HIS A 34 -47.99 41.97 8.17
CA HIS A 34 -48.62 43.06 7.44
C HIS A 34 -49.32 42.46 6.21
N ASP A 35 -50.64 42.46 6.23
CA ASP A 35 -51.46 41.87 5.16
C ASP A 35 -51.16 42.52 3.81
N ASN A 36 -51.00 41.69 2.77
CA ASN A 36 -50.69 42.09 1.39
C ASN A 36 -49.33 42.79 1.17
N GLU A 37 -48.49 42.95 2.19
CA GLU A 37 -47.13 43.49 2.02
C GLU A 37 -46.15 42.41 1.58
N VAL A 38 -45.28 42.74 0.63
CA VAL A 38 -44.23 41.82 0.16
C VAL A 38 -42.91 42.04 0.90
N PHE A 39 -42.13 40.97 1.07
CA PHE A 39 -40.75 41.11 1.56
C PHE A 39 -39.89 41.84 0.52
N LEU A 40 -39.25 42.91 0.96
CA LEU A 40 -38.43 43.77 0.08
C LEU A 40 -36.98 43.88 0.56
N PHE A 41 -36.75 43.73 1.87
CA PHE A 41 -35.44 43.85 2.48
C PHE A 41 -35.06 42.57 3.22
N PHE A 42 -33.77 42.34 3.41
CA PHE A 42 -33.24 41.37 4.35
C PHE A 42 -32.63 42.11 5.53
N CYS A 43 -33.16 41.88 6.73
CA CYS A 43 -32.59 42.45 7.95
C CYS A 43 -31.36 41.64 8.36
N GLU A 44 -30.17 42.21 8.22
CA GLU A 44 -28.91 41.53 8.54
C GLU A 44 -28.79 41.27 10.05
N THR A 45 -29.24 42.22 10.87
CA THR A 45 -29.21 42.10 12.34
C THR A 45 -30.06 40.92 12.85
N CYS A 46 -31.23 40.69 12.25
CA CYS A 46 -32.14 39.62 12.65
C CYS A 46 -32.04 38.37 11.78
N SER A 47 -31.30 38.42 10.67
CA SER A 47 -31.18 37.36 9.66
C SER A 47 -32.54 36.87 9.11
N VAL A 48 -33.47 37.79 8.83
CA VAL A 48 -34.81 37.48 8.31
C VAL A 48 -35.25 38.45 7.20
N PRO A 49 -36.06 38.01 6.22
CA PRO A 49 -36.68 38.90 5.25
C PRO A 49 -37.76 39.76 5.93
N ILE A 50 -37.85 41.04 5.53
CA ILE A 50 -38.80 42.02 6.07
C ILE A 50 -39.45 42.85 4.95
N CYS A 51 -40.70 43.27 5.15
CA CYS A 51 -41.38 44.23 4.28
C CYS A 51 -41.02 45.68 4.67
N ARG A 52 -41.54 46.66 3.93
CA ARG A 52 -41.34 48.08 4.22
C ARG A 52 -41.88 48.51 5.59
N GLU A 53 -43.06 48.03 5.98
CA GLU A 53 -43.65 48.35 7.29
C GLU A 53 -42.83 47.77 8.45
N CYS A 54 -42.28 46.56 8.28
CA CYS A 54 -41.39 45.96 9.27
C CYS A 54 -40.11 46.79 9.51
N SER A 55 -39.56 47.46 8.48
CA SER A 55 -38.29 48.19 8.60
C SER A 55 -38.41 49.49 9.39
N VAL A 56 -39.58 50.13 9.37
CA VAL A 56 -39.88 51.33 10.16
C VAL A 56 -40.52 51.02 11.52
N GLY A 57 -41.02 49.79 11.71
CA GLY A 57 -41.62 49.32 12.95
C GLY A 57 -40.70 48.41 13.75
N ARG A 58 -40.96 47.09 13.69
CA ARG A 58 -40.28 46.08 14.54
C ARG A 58 -38.77 46.02 14.36
N HIS A 59 -38.26 46.38 13.17
CA HIS A 59 -36.83 46.36 12.84
C HIS A 59 -36.23 47.78 12.75
N MET A 60 -36.88 48.78 13.38
CA MET A 60 -36.38 50.14 13.42
C MET A 60 -34.97 50.18 14.04
N GLY A 61 -34.01 50.79 13.32
CA GLY A 61 -32.62 50.91 13.78
C GLY A 61 -31.74 49.68 13.52
N HIS A 62 -32.27 48.62 12.91
CA HIS A 62 -31.45 47.50 12.42
C HIS A 62 -30.87 47.77 11.03
N THR A 63 -29.78 47.09 10.71
CA THR A 63 -29.20 47.13 9.36
C THR A 63 -29.97 46.17 8.46
N PHE A 64 -30.32 46.65 7.27
CA PHE A 64 -30.98 45.85 6.25
C PHE A 64 -30.55 46.29 4.85
N VAL A 65 -30.59 45.35 3.93
CA VAL A 65 -30.28 45.52 2.50
C VAL A 65 -31.48 45.09 1.66
N TYR A 66 -31.48 45.38 0.35
CA TYR A 66 -32.50 44.82 -0.53
C TYR A 66 -32.41 43.30 -0.54
N LEU A 67 -33.58 42.65 -0.42
CA LEU A 67 -33.65 41.19 -0.39
C LEU A 67 -33.06 40.58 -1.67
N GLN A 68 -33.29 41.21 -2.82
CA GLN A 68 -32.72 40.78 -4.10
C GLN A 68 -31.19 40.80 -4.09
N ASP A 69 -30.57 41.85 -3.53
CA ASP A 69 -29.12 41.97 -3.46
C ASP A 69 -28.53 40.93 -2.51
N ALA A 70 -29.13 40.76 -1.32
CA ALA A 70 -28.74 39.71 -0.38
C ALA A 70 -28.83 38.30 -0.98
N VAL A 71 -29.89 38.03 -1.75
CA VAL A 71 -30.07 36.74 -2.45
C VAL A 71 -29.00 36.57 -3.53
N GLN A 72 -28.69 37.62 -4.30
CA GLN A 72 -27.69 37.56 -5.36
C GLN A 72 -26.27 37.39 -4.82
N ASP A 73 -25.92 38.07 -3.72
CA ASP A 73 -24.65 37.92 -3.03
C ASP A 73 -24.52 36.51 -2.44
N CYS A 74 -25.54 36.04 -1.73
CA CYS A 74 -25.59 34.68 -1.18
C CYS A 74 -25.45 33.62 -2.27
N ARG A 75 -26.12 33.81 -3.41
CA ARG A 75 -25.99 32.92 -4.57
C ARG A 75 -24.57 32.90 -5.11
N THR A 76 -23.92 34.05 -5.23
CA THR A 76 -22.54 34.15 -5.72
C THR A 76 -21.57 33.42 -4.78
N ILE A 77 -21.68 33.65 -3.48
CA ILE A 77 -20.87 32.97 -2.46
C ILE A 77 -21.12 31.46 -2.48
N THR A 78 -22.38 31.04 -2.58
CA THR A 78 -22.75 29.62 -2.61
C THR A 78 -22.18 28.91 -3.84
N ILE A 79 -22.18 29.57 -5.01
CA ILE A 79 -21.56 29.04 -6.23
C ILE A 79 -20.05 28.88 -6.04
N GLN A 80 -19.37 29.87 -5.45
CA GLN A 80 -17.94 29.78 -5.19
C GLN A 80 -17.60 28.64 -4.22
N LEU A 81 -18.31 28.57 -3.09
CA LEU A 81 -18.12 27.49 -2.11
C LEU A 81 -18.36 26.11 -2.71
N LEU A 82 -19.34 25.98 -3.61
CA LEU A 82 -19.58 24.74 -4.32
C LEU A 82 -18.42 24.38 -5.25
N ALA A 83 -17.87 25.35 -5.98
CA ALA A 83 -16.70 25.14 -6.84
C ALA A 83 -15.47 24.72 -6.03
N ASP A 84 -15.20 25.39 -4.91
CA ASP A 84 -14.08 25.08 -4.02
C ASP A 84 -14.23 23.68 -3.42
N ALA A 85 -15.45 23.31 -2.99
CA ALA A 85 -15.73 21.97 -2.48
C ALA A 85 -15.55 20.88 -3.54
N GLN A 86 -15.95 21.14 -4.79
CA GLN A 86 -15.74 20.22 -5.91
C GLN A 86 -14.25 20.05 -6.22
N GLN A 87 -13.48 21.13 -6.22
CA GLN A 87 -12.03 21.09 -6.40
C GLN A 87 -11.35 20.30 -5.26
N GLY A 88 -11.71 20.59 -4.01
CA GLY A 88 -11.20 19.88 -2.84
C GLY A 88 -11.51 18.38 -2.90
N ARG A 89 -12.74 18.01 -3.29
CA ARG A 89 -13.13 16.61 -3.52
C ARG A 89 -12.25 15.95 -4.57
N GLN A 90 -12.02 16.60 -5.72
CA GLN A 90 -11.20 16.05 -6.79
C GLN A 90 -9.75 15.85 -6.33
N ALA A 91 -9.18 16.81 -5.59
CA ALA A 91 -7.83 16.71 -5.06
C ALA A 91 -7.69 15.54 -4.07
N VAL A 92 -8.67 15.33 -3.18
CA VAL A 92 -8.69 14.18 -2.27
C VAL A 92 -8.79 12.87 -3.05
N GLN A 93 -9.64 12.80 -4.07
CA GLN A 93 -9.79 11.61 -4.91
C GLN A 93 -8.48 11.22 -5.62
N LEU A 94 -7.79 12.19 -6.22
CA LEU A 94 -6.48 11.96 -6.83
C LEU A 94 -5.42 11.53 -5.80
N SER A 95 -5.46 12.10 -4.60
CA SER A 95 -4.57 11.69 -3.51
C SER A 95 -4.85 10.25 -3.07
N MET A 96 -6.12 9.82 -3.03
CA MET A 96 -6.49 8.44 -2.71
C MET A 96 -5.95 7.46 -3.76
N GLU A 97 -6.14 7.77 -5.04
CA GLU A 97 -5.62 6.97 -6.15
C GLU A 97 -4.10 6.83 -6.07
N LYS A 98 -3.40 7.94 -5.78
CA LYS A 98 -1.94 7.93 -5.60
C LYS A 98 -1.51 7.06 -4.42
N VAL A 99 -2.17 7.17 -3.27
CA VAL A 99 -1.84 6.35 -2.09
C VAL A 99 -2.10 4.86 -2.37
N GLN A 100 -3.18 4.54 -3.08
CA GLN A 100 -3.47 3.16 -3.47
C GLN A 100 -2.41 2.58 -4.41
N ALA A 101 -2.00 3.35 -5.43
CA ALA A 101 -0.92 2.95 -6.33
C ALA A 101 0.43 2.79 -5.58
N MET A 102 0.72 3.66 -4.61
CA MET A 102 1.91 3.53 -3.77
C MET A 102 1.88 2.26 -2.92
N ALA A 103 0.72 1.91 -2.34
CA ALA A 103 0.55 0.69 -1.56
C ALA A 103 0.78 -0.57 -2.41
N GLU A 104 0.20 -0.61 -3.61
CA GLU A 104 0.44 -1.71 -4.56
C GLU A 104 1.92 -1.81 -4.95
N GLN A 105 2.57 -0.66 -5.19
CA GLN A 105 3.99 -0.63 -5.54
C GLN A 105 4.89 -1.15 -4.42
N VAL A 106 4.53 -0.92 -3.16
CA VAL A 106 5.24 -1.46 -1.99
C VAL A 106 5.13 -2.98 -1.98
N GLU A 107 3.95 -3.55 -2.20
CA GLU A 107 3.74 -5.01 -2.25
C GLU A 107 4.52 -5.66 -3.39
N ILE A 108 4.53 -5.04 -4.58
CA ILE A 108 5.31 -5.53 -5.72
C ILE A 108 6.81 -5.52 -5.37
N LYS A 109 7.33 -4.41 -4.83
CA LYS A 109 8.75 -4.31 -4.44
C LYS A 109 9.12 -5.34 -3.36
N ALA A 110 8.26 -5.55 -2.38
CA ALA A 110 8.48 -6.56 -1.34
C ALA A 110 8.62 -7.97 -1.94
N LYS A 111 7.75 -8.34 -2.89
CA LYS A 111 7.83 -9.63 -3.60
C LYS A 111 9.10 -9.76 -4.43
N VAL A 112 9.50 -8.70 -5.13
CA VAL A 112 10.75 -8.69 -5.92
C VAL A 112 11.95 -8.92 -5.00
N VAL A 113 12.10 -8.10 -3.95
CA VAL A 113 13.20 -8.24 -2.99
C VAL A 113 13.20 -9.61 -2.32
N GLN A 114 12.03 -10.15 -1.94
CA GLN A 114 11.92 -11.49 -1.38
C GLN A 114 12.47 -12.55 -2.34
N SER A 115 12.14 -12.45 -3.64
CA SER A 115 12.62 -13.38 -4.66
C SER A 115 14.13 -13.27 -4.91
N GLU A 116 14.66 -12.04 -4.91
CA GLU A 116 16.09 -11.77 -5.04
C GLU A 116 16.88 -12.35 -3.86
N VAL A 117 16.41 -12.15 -2.63
CA VAL A 117 17.02 -12.72 -1.41
C VAL A 117 17.06 -14.24 -1.50
N LYS A 118 15.94 -14.89 -1.87
CA LYS A 118 15.88 -16.35 -2.03
C LYS A 118 16.85 -16.84 -3.11
N ALA A 119 16.89 -16.17 -4.26
CA ALA A 119 17.78 -16.53 -5.36
C ALA A 119 19.26 -16.37 -4.98
N LEU A 120 19.61 -15.29 -4.28
CA LEU A 120 20.96 -15.04 -3.79
C LEU A 120 21.42 -16.12 -2.81
N VAL A 121 20.58 -16.45 -1.81
CA VAL A 121 20.87 -17.50 -0.84
C VAL A 121 21.04 -18.86 -1.52
N LEU A 122 20.18 -19.19 -2.48
CA LEU A 122 20.29 -20.45 -3.22
C LEU A 122 21.61 -20.53 -4.02
N ARG A 123 22.01 -19.42 -4.66
CA ARG A 123 23.27 -19.33 -5.40
C ARG A 123 24.47 -19.56 -4.46
N HIS A 124 24.46 -18.97 -3.27
CA HIS A 124 25.51 -19.17 -2.29
C HIS A 124 25.57 -20.60 -1.75
N LYS A 125 24.41 -21.22 -1.47
CA LYS A 125 24.35 -22.63 -1.08
C LYS A 125 24.99 -23.53 -2.13
N LYS A 126 24.61 -23.36 -3.40
CA LYS A 126 25.17 -24.13 -4.52
C LYS A 126 26.69 -23.96 -4.61
N ALA A 127 27.20 -22.74 -4.48
CA ALA A 127 28.64 -22.49 -4.52
C ALA A 127 29.39 -23.17 -3.35
N LEU A 128 28.77 -23.22 -2.16
CA LEU A 128 29.34 -23.94 -1.01
C LEU A 128 29.33 -25.46 -1.24
N GLU A 129 28.24 -26.01 -1.76
CA GLU A 129 28.12 -27.44 -2.08
C GLU A 129 29.15 -27.86 -3.15
N GLU A 130 29.33 -27.05 -4.20
CA GLU A 130 30.35 -27.28 -5.23
C GLU A 130 31.76 -27.24 -4.63
N ARG A 131 32.02 -26.28 -3.73
CA ARG A 131 33.32 -26.16 -3.06
C ARG A 131 33.61 -27.33 -2.11
N GLU A 132 32.60 -27.81 -1.40
CA GLU A 132 32.68 -28.99 -0.55
C GLU A 132 33.05 -30.23 -1.38
N CYS A 133 32.32 -30.47 -2.47
CA CYS A 133 32.60 -31.58 -3.38
C CYS A 133 34.04 -31.54 -3.91
N GLU A 134 34.52 -30.36 -4.32
CA GLU A 134 35.89 -30.16 -4.79
C GLU A 134 36.93 -30.50 -3.71
N LEU A 135 36.70 -30.03 -2.47
CA LEU A 135 37.61 -30.28 -1.35
C LEU A 135 37.67 -31.76 -0.96
N LEU A 136 36.52 -32.43 -0.92
CA LEU A 136 36.43 -33.87 -0.65
C LEU A 136 37.13 -34.68 -1.74
N TRP A 137 36.96 -34.30 -3.01
CA TRP A 137 37.67 -34.93 -4.12
C TRP A 137 39.20 -34.76 -4.00
N LYS A 138 39.68 -33.56 -3.65
CA LYS A 138 41.11 -33.30 -3.41
C LYS A 138 41.66 -34.13 -2.25
N LEU A 139 40.92 -34.21 -1.15
CA LEU A 139 41.27 -35.05 0.01
C LEU A 139 41.44 -36.52 -0.42
N GLU A 140 40.48 -37.04 -1.17
CA GLU A 140 40.52 -38.42 -1.65
C GLU A 140 41.71 -38.69 -2.58
N LYS A 141 42.06 -37.73 -3.46
CA LYS A 141 43.27 -37.82 -4.28
C LYS A 141 44.54 -37.87 -3.45
N ILE A 142 44.67 -37.00 -2.44
CA ILE A 142 45.82 -37.01 -1.52
C ILE A 142 45.88 -38.36 -0.78
N ARG A 143 44.75 -38.86 -0.28
CA ARG A 143 44.66 -40.16 0.40
C ARG A 143 45.14 -41.30 -0.50
N GLN A 144 44.69 -41.36 -1.75
CA GLN A 144 45.12 -42.39 -2.71
C GLN A 144 46.62 -42.35 -2.98
N VAL A 145 47.19 -41.17 -3.20
CA VAL A 145 48.64 -41.01 -3.45
C VAL A 145 49.44 -41.47 -2.23
N LYS A 146 49.05 -41.05 -1.02
CA LYS A 146 49.73 -41.46 0.22
C LYS A 146 49.61 -42.95 0.48
N ALA A 147 48.42 -43.54 0.29
CA ALA A 147 48.21 -44.98 0.47
C ALA A 147 49.08 -45.80 -0.49
N LYS A 148 49.15 -45.41 -1.77
CA LYS A 148 50.01 -46.07 -2.76
C LYS A 148 51.50 -45.95 -2.41
N SER A 149 51.93 -44.78 -1.93
CA SER A 149 53.32 -44.56 -1.49
C SER A 149 53.69 -45.47 -0.32
N LEU A 150 52.83 -45.54 0.71
CA LEU A 150 53.03 -46.42 1.86
C LEU A 150 53.06 -47.90 1.46
N TYR A 151 52.14 -48.32 0.59
CA TYR A 151 52.13 -49.70 0.08
C TYR A 151 53.45 -50.08 -0.61
N LEU A 152 53.97 -49.19 -1.47
CA LEU A 152 55.25 -49.43 -2.14
C LEU A 152 56.44 -49.44 -1.16
N GLN A 153 56.40 -48.62 -0.10
CA GLN A 153 57.43 -48.66 0.95
C GLN A 153 57.40 -49.98 1.71
N VAL A 154 56.23 -50.49 2.07
CA VAL A 154 56.06 -51.78 2.74
C VAL A 154 56.60 -52.92 1.87
N GLU A 155 56.28 -52.91 0.58
CA GLU A 155 56.77 -53.91 -0.37
C GLU A 155 58.31 -53.88 -0.48
N LYS A 156 58.90 -52.68 -0.59
CA LYS A 156 60.36 -52.51 -0.63
C LYS A 156 61.04 -53.01 0.67
N LEU A 157 60.42 -52.76 1.83
CA LEU A 157 60.92 -53.25 3.11
C LEU A 157 60.85 -54.78 3.19
N HIS A 158 59.75 -55.39 2.75
CA HIS A 158 59.64 -56.86 2.67
C HIS A 158 60.72 -57.46 1.78
N GLN A 159 60.91 -56.93 0.56
CA GLN A 159 61.97 -57.38 -0.33
C GLN A 159 63.37 -57.23 0.28
N SER A 160 63.59 -56.18 1.07
CA SER A 160 64.87 -55.96 1.77
C SER A 160 65.07 -56.98 2.90
N LEU A 161 64.02 -57.27 3.68
CA LEU A 161 64.04 -58.32 4.71
C LEU A 161 64.35 -59.69 4.11
N THR A 162 63.64 -60.11 3.06
CA THR A 162 63.87 -61.41 2.41
C THR A 162 65.31 -61.56 1.90
N LYS A 163 65.91 -60.48 1.38
CA LYS A 163 67.32 -60.48 0.97
C LYS A 163 68.27 -60.64 2.16
N LEU A 164 67.99 -59.95 3.27
CA LEU A 164 68.78 -60.08 4.50
C LEU A 164 68.66 -61.50 5.06
N ASP A 165 67.46 -62.06 5.15
CA ASP A 165 67.22 -63.43 5.62
C ASP A 165 67.96 -64.46 4.77
N GLY A 166 67.91 -64.32 3.44
CA GLY A 166 68.65 -65.18 2.52
C GLY A 166 70.17 -65.08 2.70
N THR A 167 70.68 -63.86 2.96
CA THR A 167 72.11 -63.63 3.23
C THR A 167 72.52 -64.25 4.56
N ILE A 168 71.72 -64.06 5.61
CA ILE A 168 71.94 -64.65 6.94
C ILE A 168 71.96 -66.17 6.82
N ALA A 169 70.98 -66.78 6.15
CA ALA A 169 70.91 -68.23 5.97
C ALA A 169 72.15 -68.78 5.26
N ALA A 170 72.62 -68.12 4.20
CA ALA A 170 73.82 -68.53 3.48
C ALA A 170 75.08 -68.43 4.34
N VAL A 171 75.24 -67.35 5.11
CA VAL A 171 76.40 -67.19 6.01
C VAL A 171 76.37 -68.23 7.14
N SER A 172 75.21 -68.49 7.74
CA SER A 172 75.08 -69.51 8.79
C SER A 172 75.43 -70.90 8.28
N GLN A 173 74.99 -71.29 7.09
CA GLN A 173 75.31 -72.58 6.50
C GLN A 173 76.83 -72.78 6.31
N VAL A 174 77.54 -71.75 5.82
CA VAL A 174 78.99 -71.81 5.66
C VAL A 174 79.72 -71.94 7.00
N LEU A 175 79.20 -71.33 8.06
CA LEU A 175 79.77 -71.45 9.42
C LEU A 175 79.51 -72.82 10.05
N ASP A 176 78.39 -73.47 9.73
CA ASP A 176 78.07 -74.80 10.25
C ASP A 176 78.82 -75.94 9.51
N GLU A 177 79.23 -75.71 8.27
CA GLU A 177 79.96 -76.67 7.43
C GLU A 177 81.50 -76.60 7.56
N GLY A 178 82.04 -75.60 8.27
CA GLY A 178 83.48 -75.38 8.49
C GLY A 178 83.96 -75.72 9.90
#